data_AF-A0A653XUV7-F1
#
_entry.id   AF-A0A653XUV7-F1
#
_cell.length_a   1.000
_cell.length_b   1.000
_cell.length_c   1.000
_cell.angle_alpha   90.00
_cell.angle_beta   90.00
_cell.angle_gamma   90.00
#
_symmetry.space_group_name_H-M   'P 1'
#
loop_
_entity.id
_entity.type
_entity.pdbx_description
1 polymer ?
#
loop_
_entity_poly.entity_id
_entity_poly.type
_entity_poly.pdbx_seq_one_letter_code
_entity_poly.pdbx_strand_id
1 'polypeptide(L)' 'MNYKEKIKELVKDGCSANEISEHLKKNKFETCSISSVNNYIAKLKKEYNAKTRFELSVLLMR' A
#
# COMPACT_ATOMS: atom_id res chain seq x y z
N MET A 1 -7.59 -13.38 2.27
CA MET A 1 -6.61 -12.28 2.25
C MET A 1 -7.34 -11.01 1.81
N ASN A 2 -7.34 -9.95 2.62
CA ASN A 2 -7.99 -8.69 2.25
C ASN A 2 -7.00 -7.82 1.45
N TYR A 3 -7.45 -7.08 0.43
CA TYR A 3 -6.56 -6.26 -0.42
C TYR A 3 -5.74 -5.24 0.41
N LYS A 4 -6.29 -4.79 1.54
CA LYS A 4 -5.65 -3.88 2.50
C LYS A 4 -4.38 -4.45 3.13
N GLU A 5 -4.42 -5.72 3.55
CA GLU A 5 -3.23 -6.40 4.09
C GLU A 5 -2.17 -6.54 3.01
N LYS A 6 -2.59 -6.87 1.78
CA LYS A 6 -1.66 -6.99 0.67
C LYS A 6 -1.00 -5.67 0.30
N ILE A 7 -1.72 -4.56 0.37
CA ILE A 7 -1.13 -3.22 0.20
C ILE A 7 -0.10 -2.95 1.30
N LYS A 8 -0.38 -3.31 2.57
CA LYS A 8 0.60 -3.14 3.66
C LYS A 8 1.88 -3.95 3.40
N GLU A 9 1.76 -5.21 2.98
CA GLU A 9 2.91 -6.05 2.62
C GLU A 9 3.74 -5.42 1.49
N LEU A 10 3.09 -4.98 0.41
CA LEU A 10 3.79 -4.41 -0.74
C LEU A 10 4.41 -3.04 -0.44
N VAL A 11 3.77 -2.22 0.40
CA VAL A 11 4.38 -0.96 0.88
C VAL A 11 5.59 -1.25 1.77
N LYS A 12 5.50 -2.27 2.64
CA LYS A 12 6.63 -2.76 3.45
C LYS A 12 7.79 -3.22 2.56
N ASP A 13 7.49 -3.88 1.44
CA ASP A 13 8.48 -4.31 0.44
C ASP A 13 9.09 -3.13 -0.36
N GLY A 14 8.54 -1.91 -0.20
CA GLY A 14 9.01 -0.73 -0.90
C GLY A 14 8.40 -0.55 -2.31
N CYS A 15 7.39 -1.33 -2.66
CA CYS A 15 6.72 -1.21 -3.96
C CYS A 15 6.05 0.15 -4.16
N SER A 16 6.06 0.61 -5.40
CA SER A 16 5.35 1.82 -5.80
C SER A 16 3.85 1.60 -5.90
N ALA A 17 3.04 2.66 -5.77
CA ALA A 17 1.58 2.59 -5.92
C ALA A 17 1.13 1.97 -7.26
N ASN A 18 1.90 2.19 -8.34
CA ASN A 18 1.64 1.56 -9.64
C ASN A 18 1.87 0.05 -9.59
N GLU A 19 2.99 -0.40 -9.03
CA GLU A 19 3.30 -1.82 -8.85
C GLU A 19 2.28 -2.50 -7.95
N ILE A 20 1.85 -1.83 -6.88
CA ILE A 20 0.82 -2.32 -5.97
C ILE A 20 -0.50 -2.51 -6.72
N SER A 21 -0.94 -1.53 -7.50
CA SER A 21 -2.16 -1.62 -8.30
C SER A 21 -2.08 -2.73 -9.35
N GLU A 22 -0.93 -2.89 -10.01
CA GLU A 22 -0.72 -3.95 -10.99
C GLU A 22 -0.72 -5.34 -10.33
N HIS A 23 -0.07 -5.48 -9.17
CA HIS A 23 -0.06 -6.72 -8.40
C HIS A 23 -1.48 -7.10 -7.94
N LEU A 24 -2.26 -6.13 -7.46
CA LEU A 24 -3.64 -6.35 -7.05
C LEU A 24 -4.54 -6.74 -8.24
N LYS A 25 -4.35 -6.11 -9.40
CA LYS A 25 -5.04 -6.50 -10.65
C LYS A 25 -4.68 -7.93 -11.07
N LYS A 26 -3.39 -8.29 -11.06
CA LYS A 26 -2.91 -9.64 -11.43
C LYS A 26 -3.47 -10.71 -10.50
N ASN A 27 -3.63 -10.41 -9.22
CA ASN A 27 -4.20 -11.32 -8.23
C ASN A 27 -5.75 -11.29 -8.16
N LYS A 28 -6.43 -10.67 -9.14
CA LYS A 28 -7.90 -10.56 -9.22
C LYS A 28 -8.57 -9.92 -8.00
N PHE A 29 -7.90 -8.99 -7.31
CA PHE A 29 -8.57 -8.18 -6.30
C PHE A 29 -9.48 -7.16 -6.99
N GLU A 30 -10.79 -7.42 -6.95
CA GLU A 30 -11.81 -6.45 -7.38
C GLU A 30 -11.60 -5.13 -6.62
N THR A 31 -11.60 -3.99 -7.32
CA THR A 31 -11.54 -2.61 -6.75
C THR A 31 -10.17 -1.96 -6.45
N CYS A 32 -9.06 -2.41 -7.05
CA CYS A 32 -7.75 -1.78 -6.80
C CYS A 32 -7.30 -0.79 -7.88
N SER A 33 -8.12 0.25 -8.14
CA SER A 33 -7.67 1.43 -8.88
C SER A 33 -6.47 2.08 -8.17
N ILE A 34 -5.53 2.65 -8.92
CA ILE A 34 -4.38 3.40 -8.39
C ILE A 34 -4.82 4.44 -7.36
N SER A 35 -5.96 5.11 -7.60
CA SER A 35 -6.55 6.09 -6.70
C SER A 35 -6.90 5.48 -5.33
N SER A 36 -7.51 4.30 -5.31
CA SER A 36 -7.84 3.57 -4.08
C SER A 36 -6.60 3.19 -3.30
N VAL A 37 -5.56 2.70 -4.00
CA VAL A 37 -4.27 2.35 -3.41
C VAL A 37 -3.61 3.58 -2.78
N ASN A 38 -3.53 4.69 -3.52
CA ASN A 38 -2.98 5.94 -3.00
C ASN A 38 -3.76 6.47 -1.80
N ASN A 39 -5.09 6.40 -1.83
CA ASN A 39 -5.92 6.84 -0.69
C ASN A 39 -5.66 5.98 0.55
N TYR A 40 -5.52 4.66 0.37
CA TYR A 40 -5.19 3.76 1.47
C TYR A 40 -3.78 4.00 2.01
N ILE A 41 -2.77 4.20 1.15
CA ILE A 41 -1.41 4.58 1.56
C ILE A 41 -1.42 5.90 2.32
N ALA A 42 -2.19 6.90 1.87
CA ALA A 42 -2.31 8.17 2.58
C ALA A 42 -2.95 8.00 3.97
N LYS A 43 -3.94 7.12 4.10
CA LYS A 43 -4.52 6.75 5.40
C LYS A 43 -3.49 6.08 6.31
N LEU A 44 -2.69 5.14 5.79
CA LEU A 44 -1.59 4.51 6.52
C LEU A 44 -0.54 5.51 6.96
N LYS A 45 -0.16 6.46 6.09
CA LYS A 45 0.75 7.54 6.45
C LYS A 45 0.23 8.35 7.65
N LYS A 46 -1.07 8.66 7.69
CA LYS A 46 -1.66 9.36 8.85
C LYS A 46 -1.69 8.49 10.11
N GLU A 47 -2.07 7.23 9.98
CA GLU A 47 -2.19 6.28 11.09
C GLU A 47 -0.83 6.00 11.76
N TYR A 48 0.22 5.85 10.96
CA TYR A 48 1.59 5.60 11.42
C TYR A 48 2.41 6.89 11.58
N ASN A 49 1.79 8.06 11.39
CA ASN A 49 2.43 9.38 11.47
C ASN A 49 3.67 9.53 10.54
N ALA A 50 3.61 8.89 9.37
CA ALA A 50 4.70 8.84 8.40
C ALA A 50 4.67 10.04 7.42
N LYS A 51 5.76 10.78 7.30
CA LYS A 51 5.90 11.89 6.34
C LYS A 51 6.14 11.41 4.91
N THR A 52 6.93 10.36 4.73
CA THR A 52 7.28 9.80 3.42
C THR A 52 6.78 8.37 3.27
N ARG A 53 6.73 7.86 2.04
CA ARG A 53 6.37 6.45 1.80
C ARG A 53 7.48 5.51 2.30
N PHE A 54 8.73 5.95 2.25
CA PHE A 54 9.88 5.24 2.82
C PHE A 54 9.80 5.17 4.36
N GLU A 55 9.46 6.28 5.01
CA GLU A 55 9.23 6.27 6.46
C GLU A 55 8.08 5.33 6.83
N LEU A 56 7.01 5.31 6.03
CA LEU A 56 5.92 4.36 6.21
C LEU A 56 6.39 2.90 6.02
N SER A 57 7.21 2.59 5.01
CA SER A 57 7.68 1.22 4.80
C SER A 57 8.56 0.74 5.95
N VAL A 58 9.43 1.60 6.48
CA VAL A 58 10.25 1.32 7.67
C VAL A 58 9.37 1.11 8.92
N LEU A 59 8.34 1.93 9.11
CA LEU A 59 7.41 1.79 10.24
C LEU A 59 6.58 0.51 10.18
N LEU A 60 6.26 0.01 8.97
CA LEU A 60 5.57 -1.26 8.75
C LEU A 60 6.49 -2.49 8.88
N MET A 61 7.81 -2.30 8.89
CA MET A 61 8.77 -3.39 9.14
C MET A 61 8.95 -3.71 10.62
N ARG A 62 8.66 -2.76 11.51
CA ARG A 62 8.67 -2.95 12.97
C ARG A 62 7.42 -3.66 13.45
#